data_AF-A0A1C5JET3-F1
#
_entry.id   AF-A0A1C5JET3-F1
#
_cell.length_a   1.000
_cell.length_b   1.000
_cell.length_c   1.000
_cell.angle_alpha   90.00
_cell.angle_beta   90.00
_cell.angle_gamma   90.00
#
_symmetry.space_group_name_H-M   'P 1'
#
loop_
_entity.id
_entity.type
_entity.pdbx_description
1 polymer ?
#
loop_
_entity_poly.entity_id
_entity_poly.type
_entity_poly.pdbx_seq_one_letter_code
_entity_poly.pdbx_strand_id
1 'polypeptide(L)'
;MSRDTERKLIASNKKARHDYTILKTYEAGIVLAGTEVKSLREGRVSLVDAFAQERDGEIMLYGLHIAEYGYGTWTNHQPRRTRKLLLNRVEIARILEKLREGGGGLTLVPLSMYFANGWAKVELGLARGRKSYDKRQAIAERDANREIARELGRRLKGARRPTR
;
A
#
# COMPACT_ATOMS: atom_id res chain seq x y z
N MET A 1 12.87 -15.29 23.53
CA MET A 1 11.83 -15.57 22.52
C MET A 1 12.16 -14.76 21.28
N SER A 2 12.61 -15.43 20.23
CA SER A 2 13.00 -14.82 18.96
C SER A 2 11.78 -14.12 18.37
N ARG A 3 11.79 -12.79 18.31
CA ARG A 3 10.80 -12.04 17.53
C ARG A 3 11.13 -12.30 16.07
N ASP A 4 10.55 -13.37 15.53
CA ASP A 4 10.54 -13.55 14.10
C ASP A 4 9.98 -12.25 13.49
N THR A 5 10.75 -11.63 12.60
CA THR A 5 10.39 -10.36 11.97
C THR A 5 9.38 -10.66 10.87
N GLU A 6 8.28 -11.30 11.26
CA GLU A 6 7.29 -11.79 10.32
C GLU A 6 6.42 -10.60 9.90
N ARG A 7 6.62 -10.17 8.65
CA ARG A 7 5.78 -9.16 8.02
C ARG A 7 4.51 -9.83 7.52
N LYS A 8 3.40 -9.67 8.26
CA LYS A 8 2.09 -10.16 7.83
C LYS A 8 1.37 -9.10 7.01
N LEU A 9 1.22 -9.33 5.71
CA LEU A 9 0.46 -8.46 4.82
C LEU A 9 -1.02 -8.45 5.22
N ILE A 10 -1.59 -7.25 5.38
CA ILE A 10 -3.02 -7.06 5.66
C ILE A 10 -3.74 -6.71 4.37
N ALA A 11 -3.26 -5.66 3.69
CA ALA A 11 -3.84 -5.19 2.44
C ALA A 11 -2.77 -4.58 1.54
N SER A 12 -3.04 -4.63 0.23
CA SER A 12 -2.16 -4.12 -0.81
C SER A 12 -2.98 -3.34 -1.82
N ASN A 13 -2.57 -2.10 -2.10
CA ASN A 13 -3.21 -1.23 -3.06
C ASN A 13 -2.69 -1.51 -4.48
N LYS A 14 -3.29 -2.51 -5.13
CA LYS A 14 -2.94 -2.88 -6.51
C LYS A 14 -3.23 -1.74 -7.49
N LYS A 15 -4.33 -1.00 -7.28
CA LYS A 15 -4.74 0.14 -8.12
C LYS A 15 -3.66 1.24 -8.13
N ALA A 16 -3.12 1.61 -6.97
CA ALA A 16 -2.06 2.62 -6.88
C ALA A 16 -0.80 2.26 -7.69
N ARG A 17 -0.39 0.99 -7.71
CA ARG A 17 0.76 0.52 -8.50
C ARG A 17 0.51 0.55 -10.02
N HIS A 18 -0.74 0.57 -10.44
CA HIS A 18 -1.13 0.65 -11.86
C HIS A 18 -1.31 2.10 -12.32
N ASP A 19 -1.95 2.93 -11.50
CA ASP A 19 -2.29 4.30 -11.87
C ASP A 19 -1.14 5.28 -11.72
N TYR A 20 -0.20 4.98 -10.82
CA TYR A 20 0.91 5.87 -10.51
C TYR A 20 2.27 5.21 -10.73
N THR A 21 3.25 6.03 -11.07
CA THR A 21 4.67 5.67 -11.00
C THR A 21 5.20 6.07 -9.63
N ILE A 22 5.71 5.10 -8.90
CA ILE A 22 6.25 5.29 -7.55
C ILE A 22 7.70 5.70 -7.69
N LEU A 23 8.06 6.86 -7.16
CA LEU A 23 9.42 7.40 -7.19
C LEU A 23 10.22 6.96 -5.97
N LYS A 24 9.58 7.01 -4.80
CA LYS A 24 10.21 6.64 -3.52
C LYS A 24 9.17 6.11 -2.57
N THR A 25 9.56 5.13 -1.75
CA THR A 25 8.72 4.57 -0.69
C THR A 25 9.21 5.01 0.69
N TYR A 26 8.27 5.10 1.63
CA TYR A 26 8.48 5.44 3.02
C TYR A 26 7.64 4.51 3.89
N GLU A 27 8.14 4.19 5.08
CA GLU A 27 7.43 3.36 6.06
C GLU A 27 6.92 4.26 7.18
N ALA A 28 5.63 4.19 7.48
CA ALA A 28 5.02 4.96 8.56
C ALA A 28 4.27 4.04 9.53
N GLY A 29 4.34 4.37 10.82
CA GLY A 29 3.38 3.86 11.80
C GLY A 29 2.02 4.54 11.62
N ILE A 30 0.94 3.88 12.02
CA ILE A 30 -0.42 4.46 11.98
C ILE A 30 -1.05 4.44 13.37
N VAL A 31 -1.65 5.56 13.77
CA VAL A 31 -2.40 5.64 15.03
C VAL A 31 -3.79 5.04 14.81
N LEU A 32 -4.05 3.93 15.50
CA LEU A 32 -5.30 3.15 15.38
C LEU A 32 -5.99 3.02 16.72
N ALA A 33 -7.30 2.86 16.69
CA ALA A 33 -8.11 2.48 17.85
C ALA A 33 -8.11 0.95 18.01
N GLY A 34 -8.34 0.47 19.24
CA GLY A 34 -8.36 -0.98 19.53
C GLY A 34 -9.35 -1.77 18.66
N THR A 35 -10.52 -1.19 18.38
CA THR A 35 -11.53 -1.77 17.47
C THR A 35 -11.03 -1.90 16.03
N GLU A 36 -10.23 -0.94 15.55
CA GLU A 36 -9.65 -1.00 14.20
C GLU A 36 -8.60 -2.09 14.10
N VAL A 37 -7.75 -2.24 15.12
CA VAL A 37 -6.75 -3.31 15.15
C VAL A 37 -7.42 -4.67 15.05
N LYS A 38 -8.59 -4.86 15.68
CA LYS A 38 -9.39 -6.09 15.54
C LYS A 38 -9.89 -6.28 14.09
N SER A 39 -10.52 -5.27 13.49
CA SER A 39 -10.95 -5.33 12.08
C SER A 39 -9.81 -5.59 11.09
N LEU A 40 -8.62 -5.03 11.34
CA LEU A 40 -7.43 -5.25 10.53
C LEU A 40 -6.93 -6.69 10.63
N ARG A 41 -7.04 -7.33 11.80
CA ARG A 41 -6.69 -8.74 11.96
C ARG A 41 -7.63 -9.66 11.20
N GLU A 42 -8.88 -9.26 11.02
CA GLU A 42 -9.87 -9.92 10.15
C GLU A 42 -9.67 -9.59 8.66
N GLY A 43 -8.70 -8.73 8.31
CA GLY A 43 -8.42 -8.33 6.93
C GLY A 43 -9.45 -7.38 6.32
N ARG A 44 -10.34 -6.79 7.13
CA ARG A 44 -11.43 -5.93 6.66
C ARG A 44 -10.98 -4.48 6.47
N VAL A 45 -10.15 -4.26 5.45
CA VAL A 45 -9.64 -2.92 5.12
C VAL A 45 -9.47 -2.73 3.63
N SER A 46 -9.76 -1.52 3.17
CA SER A 46 -9.54 -1.07 1.81
C SER A 46 -8.65 0.18 1.81
N LEU A 47 -7.56 0.09 1.04
CA LEU A 47 -6.64 1.19 0.74
C LEU A 47 -7.03 1.93 -0.55
N VAL A 48 -8.14 1.55 -1.18
CA VAL A 48 -8.59 2.12 -2.46
C VAL A 48 -9.00 3.57 -2.23
N ASP A 49 -8.50 4.46 -3.10
CA ASP A 49 -8.71 5.91 -3.06
C ASP A 49 -8.21 6.63 -1.79
N ALA A 50 -7.43 5.94 -0.95
CA ALA A 50 -6.76 6.55 0.18
C ALA A 50 -5.54 7.36 -0.29
N PHE A 51 -5.29 8.49 0.37
CA PHE A 51 -4.15 9.36 0.11
C PHE A 51 -3.67 10.00 1.41
N ALA A 52 -2.41 10.39 1.45
CA ALA A 52 -1.83 11.07 2.59
C ALA A 52 -1.56 12.53 2.24
N GLN A 53 -1.87 13.42 3.18
CA GLN A 53 -1.69 14.86 3.04
C GLN A 53 -1.11 15.41 4.34
N GLU A 54 -0.31 16.46 4.21
CA GLU A 54 0.18 17.18 5.37
C GLU A 54 -0.88 18.14 5.91
N ARG A 55 -0.95 18.19 7.24
CA ARG A 55 -1.78 19.10 8.01
C ARG A 55 -1.04 19.45 9.29
N ASP A 56 -0.80 20.73 9.51
CA ASP A 56 -0.20 21.28 10.73
C ASP A 56 1.19 20.66 11.07
N GLY A 57 1.99 20.34 10.05
CA GLY A 57 3.31 19.69 10.20
C GLY A 57 3.26 18.17 10.37
N GLU A 58 2.08 17.56 10.31
CA GLU A 58 1.86 16.13 10.48
C GLU A 58 1.30 15.51 9.21
N ILE A 59 1.67 14.25 8.93
CA ILE A 59 1.10 13.54 7.78
C ILE A 59 -0.13 12.76 8.23
N MET A 60 -1.26 13.06 7.61
CA MET A 60 -2.56 12.49 7.88
C MET A 60 -3.00 11.61 6.70
N LEU A 61 -3.51 10.43 7.00
CA LEU A 61 -4.04 9.49 6.01
C LEU A 61 -5.56 9.67 5.90
N TYR A 62 -6.00 10.03 4.70
CA TYR A 62 -7.39 10.23 4.32
C TYR A 62 -7.89 9.09 3.44
N GLY A 63 -9.21 8.88 3.44
CA GLY A 63 -9.86 7.90 2.55
C GLY A 63 -9.63 6.43 2.91
N LEU A 64 -8.82 6.11 3.93
CA LEU A 64 -8.66 4.73 4.41
C LEU A 64 -9.99 4.23 4.98
N HIS A 65 -10.49 3.13 4.41
CA HIS A 65 -11.71 2.48 4.88
C HIS A 65 -11.37 1.23 5.67
N ILE A 66 -11.57 1.27 6.99
CA ILE A 66 -11.51 0.09 7.86
C ILE A 66 -12.95 -0.23 8.25
N ALA A 67 -13.40 -1.45 8.01
CA ALA A 67 -14.76 -1.82 8.37
C ALA A 67 -14.92 -1.85 9.90
N GLU A 68 -16.12 -1.55 10.38
CA GLU A 68 -16.42 -1.67 11.79
C GLU A 68 -16.23 -3.10 12.28
N TYR A 69 -15.89 -3.23 13.55
CA TYR A 69 -15.73 -4.53 14.16
C TYR A 69 -17.13 -5.11 14.44
N GLY A 70 -17.43 -6.28 13.87
CA GLY A 70 -18.78 -6.85 13.91
C GLY A 70 -19.26 -7.25 15.32
N TYR A 71 -18.33 -7.49 16.24
CA TYR A 71 -18.63 -7.75 17.65
C TYR A 71 -18.47 -6.49 18.54
N GLY A 72 -18.31 -5.32 17.90
CA GLY A 72 -18.31 -4.04 18.59
C GLY A 72 -19.73 -3.57 18.86
N THR A 73 -19.94 -3.05 20.06
CA THR A 73 -21.21 -2.43 20.48
C THR A 73 -21.20 -0.93 20.07
N TRP A 74 -21.78 -0.05 20.86
CA TRP A 74 -21.83 1.41 20.66
C TRP A 74 -20.47 2.13 20.48
N THR A 75 -19.36 1.57 20.99
CA THR A 75 -18.04 2.22 20.95
C THR A 75 -17.25 1.98 19.66
N ASN A 76 -17.95 1.75 18.54
CA ASN A 76 -17.31 1.50 17.26
C ASN A 76 -16.66 2.77 16.70
N HIS A 77 -15.65 2.54 15.85
CA HIS A 77 -14.92 3.61 15.19
C HIS A 77 -15.59 3.97 13.87
N GLN A 78 -15.51 5.24 13.48
CA GLN A 78 -15.95 5.65 12.14
C GLN A 78 -15.04 5.04 11.06
N PRO A 79 -15.58 4.32 10.06
CA PRO A 79 -14.77 3.59 9.07
C PRO A 79 -13.75 4.44 8.29
N ARG A 80 -14.17 5.66 7.91
CA ARG A 80 -13.41 6.60 7.08
C ARG A 80 -12.74 7.74 7.87
N ARG A 81 -12.53 7.55 9.18
CA ARG A 81 -11.84 8.58 9.97
C ARG A 81 -10.44 8.85 9.46
N THR A 82 -10.01 10.10 9.53
CA THR A 82 -8.62 10.49 9.23
C THR A 82 -7.70 9.94 10.32
N ARG A 83 -6.57 9.37 9.91
CA ARG A 83 -5.62 8.73 10.83
C ARG A 83 -4.26 9.38 10.73
N LYS A 84 -3.66 9.67 11.89
CA LYS A 84 -2.32 10.24 11.97
C LYS A 84 -1.26 9.19 11.64
N LEU A 85 -0.30 9.58 10.82
CA LEU A 85 0.88 8.77 10.52
C LEU A 85 2.06 9.20 11.38
N LEU A 86 2.81 8.22 11.86
CA LEU A 86 4.00 8.40 12.67
C LEU A 86 5.22 8.18 11.77
N LEU A 87 5.89 9.28 11.44
CA LEU A 87 7.10 9.35 10.61
C LEU A 87 8.17 10.16 11.34
N ASN A 88 9.43 10.00 10.95
CA ASN A 88 10.50 10.82 11.49
C ASN A 88 10.37 12.27 10.98
N ARG A 89 10.63 13.26 11.83
CA ARG A 89 10.56 14.70 11.47
C ARG A 89 11.38 15.04 10.22
N VAL A 90 12.56 14.42 10.07
CA VAL A 90 13.43 14.63 8.90
C VAL A 90 12.81 14.03 7.63
N GLU A 91 12.13 12.89 7.75
CA GLU A 91 11.43 12.28 6.61
C GLU A 91 10.22 13.11 6.19
N ILE A 92 9.47 13.63 7.16
CA ILE A 92 8.34 14.53 6.91
C ILE A 92 8.83 15.74 6.12
N ALA A 93 9.86 16.45 6.59
CA ALA A 93 10.41 17.61 5.89
C ALA A 93 10.79 17.29 4.43
N ARG A 94 11.51 16.18 4.19
CA ARG A 94 11.90 15.73 2.85
C ARG A 94 10.70 15.38 1.96
N ILE A 95 9.64 14.80 2.54
CA ILE A 95 8.42 14.50 1.79
C ILE A 95 7.74 15.80 1.36
N LEU A 96 7.65 16.78 2.26
CA LEU A 96 7.02 18.07 1.99
C LEU A 96 7.77 18.89 0.94
N GLU A 97 9.11 18.94 1.02
CA GLU A 97 9.95 19.57 0.00
C GLU A 97 9.64 18.98 -1.37
N LYS A 98 9.65 17.65 -1.50
CA LYS A 98 9.36 16.97 -2.77
C LYS A 98 7.94 17.20 -3.26
N LEU A 99 6.95 17.19 -2.37
CA LEU A 99 5.55 17.46 -2.74
C LEU A 99 5.39 18.90 -3.27
N ARG A 100 6.11 19.86 -2.69
CA ARG A 100 6.12 21.27 -3.12
C ARG A 100 6.87 21.46 -4.45
N GLU A 101 8.07 20.89 -4.58
CA GLU A 101 8.89 20.91 -5.81
C GLU A 101 8.15 20.29 -7.02
N GLY A 102 7.31 19.29 -6.76
CA GLY A 102 6.56 18.58 -7.78
C GLY A 102 5.46 19.38 -8.49
N GLY A 103 5.22 20.65 -8.11
CA GLY A 103 4.31 21.56 -8.81
C GLY A 103 2.86 21.06 -8.94
N GLY A 104 2.39 20.24 -7.98
CA GLY A 104 1.04 19.65 -7.98
C GLY A 104 0.91 18.31 -8.72
N GLY A 105 1.99 17.78 -9.30
CA GLY A 105 1.97 16.48 -10.01
C GLY A 105 2.33 15.26 -9.16
N LEU A 106 2.75 15.48 -7.90
CA LEU A 106 3.15 14.43 -6.97
C LEU A 106 2.13 14.28 -5.84
N THR A 107 1.87 13.03 -5.46
CA THR A 107 0.90 12.68 -4.41
C THR A 107 1.47 11.58 -3.54
N LEU A 108 1.11 11.58 -2.26
CA LEU A 108 1.49 10.53 -1.33
C LEU A 108 0.35 9.51 -1.24
N VAL A 109 0.60 8.28 -1.69
CA VAL A 109 -0.40 7.21 -1.75
C VAL A 109 0.03 5.99 -0.93
N PRO A 110 -0.89 5.34 -0.18
CA PRO A 110 -0.57 4.11 0.52
C PRO A 110 -0.50 2.93 -0.48
N LEU A 111 0.60 2.19 -0.41
CA LEU A 111 0.89 1.05 -1.28
C LEU A 111 0.53 -0.28 -0.63
N SER A 112 0.90 -0.44 0.63
CA SER A 112 0.64 -1.66 1.38
C SER A 112 0.48 -1.35 2.86
N MET A 113 -0.23 -2.22 3.56
CA MET A 113 -0.35 -2.17 5.00
C MET A 113 -0.11 -3.57 5.56
N TYR A 114 0.71 -3.65 6.59
CA TYR A 114 1.17 -4.91 7.14
C TYR A 114 1.42 -4.79 8.65
N PHE A 115 1.38 -5.93 9.34
CA PHE A 115 1.85 -6.01 10.71
C PHE A 115 3.35 -6.32 10.71
N ALA A 116 4.11 -5.57 11.50
CA ALA A 116 5.51 -5.84 11.78
C ALA A 116 5.74 -5.70 13.29
N ASN A 117 6.29 -6.74 13.92
CA ASN A 117 6.56 -6.78 15.36
C ASN A 117 5.34 -6.41 16.23
N GLY A 118 4.13 -6.82 15.79
CA GLY A 118 2.88 -6.53 16.48
C GLY A 118 2.25 -5.17 16.17
N TRP A 119 2.95 -4.28 15.47
CA TRP A 119 2.47 -2.94 15.10
C TRP A 119 1.97 -2.90 13.67
N ALA A 120 0.88 -2.17 13.43
CA ALA A 120 0.41 -1.88 12.08
C ALA A 120 1.30 -0.80 11.46
N LYS A 121 1.82 -1.09 10.27
CA LYS A 121 2.63 -0.17 9.47
C LYS A 121 2.00 0.01 8.10
N VAL A 122 2.13 1.22 7.56
CA VAL A 122 1.73 1.54 6.19
C VAL A 122 2.95 1.93 5.38
N GLU A 123 3.05 1.38 4.18
CA GLU A 123 4.03 1.79 3.18
C GLU A 123 3.40 2.89 2.32
N LEU A 124 4.01 4.08 2.32
CA LEU A 124 3.62 5.22 1.51
C LEU A 124 4.54 5.33 0.31
N GLY A 125 3.98 5.59 -0.86
CA GLY A 125 4.70 5.90 -2.08
C GLY A 125 4.53 7.37 -2.43
N LEU A 126 5.65 8.08 -2.62
CA LEU A 126 5.64 9.32 -3.36
C LEU A 126 5.45 8.98 -4.83
N ALA A 127 4.31 9.33 -5.38
CA ALA A 127 3.86 8.83 -6.66
C ALA A 127 3.48 9.96 -7.61
N ARG A 128 3.71 9.73 -8.91
CA ARG A 128 3.32 10.61 -10.01
C ARG A 128 2.26 9.90 -10.85
N GLY A 129 1.19 10.61 -11.20
CA GLY A 129 0.14 10.05 -12.08
C GLY A 129 0.71 9.63 -13.44
N ARG A 130 0.39 8.44 -13.91
CA ARG A 130 0.79 7.98 -15.26
C ARG A 130 -0.13 8.58 -16.32
N LYS A 131 0.45 9.03 -17.43
CA LYS A 131 -0.33 9.42 -18.62
C LYS A 131 -0.97 8.17 -19.24
N SER A 132 -2.08 8.35 -19.95
CA SER A 132 -2.81 7.27 -20.62
C SER A 132 -1.95 6.48 -21.61
N TYR A 133 -1.00 7.15 -22.27
CA TYR A 133 -0.02 6.53 -23.16
C TYR A 133 0.88 5.53 -22.42
N ASP A 134 1.50 5.94 -21.31
CA ASP A 134 2.39 5.09 -20.50
C ASP A 134 1.66 3.87 -19.93
N LYS A 135 0.35 4.01 -19.63
CA LYS A 135 -0.48 2.88 -19.17
C LYS A 135 -0.62 1.80 -20.24
N ARG A 136 -0.81 2.17 -21.52
CA ARG A 136 -0.94 1.20 -22.63
C ARG A 136 0.37 0.45 -22.85
N GLN A 137 1.50 1.14 -22.85
CA GLN A 137 2.80 0.52 -23.04
C GLN A 137 3.12 -0.49 -21.92
N ALA A 138 2.86 -0.11 -20.66
CA ALA A 138 3.07 -1.00 -19.52
C ALA A 138 2.14 -2.23 -19.52
N ILE A 139 0.95 -2.13 -20.12
CA ILE A 139 0.03 -3.27 -20.29
C ILE A 139 0.58 -4.21 -21.38
N ALA A 140 0.92 -3.66 -22.55
CA ALA A 140 1.45 -4.44 -23.67
C ALA A 140 2.73 -5.21 -23.28
N GLU A 141 3.65 -4.57 -22.58
CA GLU A 141 4.88 -5.19 -22.10
C GLU A 141 4.60 -6.31 -21.07
N ARG A 142 3.63 -6.11 -20.18
CA ARG A 142 3.24 -7.12 -19.20
C ARG A 142 2.61 -8.34 -19.86
N ASP A 143 1.78 -8.12 -20.88
CA ASP A 143 1.12 -9.21 -21.59
C ASP A 143 2.14 -10.03 -22.41
N ALA A 144 3.06 -9.36 -23.11
CA ALA A 144 4.17 -10.02 -23.80
C ALA A 144 5.04 -10.86 -22.85
N ASN A 145 5.43 -10.30 -21.70
CA ASN A 145 6.21 -11.03 -20.68
C ASN A 145 5.46 -12.23 -20.11
N ARG A 146 4.14 -12.12 -19.93
CA ARG A 146 3.30 -13.21 -19.42
C ARG A 146 3.15 -14.33 -20.45
N GLU A 147 3.10 -14.01 -21.73
CA GLU A 147 3.08 -15.00 -22.82
C GLU A 147 4.40 -15.77 -22.89
N ILE A 148 5.54 -15.07 -22.90
CA ILE A 148 6.89 -15.67 -22.86
C ILE A 148 7.03 -16.61 -21.65
N ALA A 149 6.62 -16.16 -20.45
CA ALA A 149 6.70 -16.97 -19.24
C ALA A 149 5.81 -18.23 -19.31
N ARG A 150 4.64 -18.15 -19.96
CA ARG A 150 3.75 -19.30 -20.16
C ARG A 150 4.37 -20.31 -21.13
N GLU A 151 4.96 -19.86 -22.23
CA GLU A 151 5.62 -20.74 -23.19
C GLU A 151 6.85 -21.44 -22.61
N LEU A 152 7.69 -20.70 -21.88
CA LEU A 152 8.83 -21.27 -21.15
C LEU A 152 8.38 -22.30 -20.11
N GLY A 153 7.32 -21.99 -19.35
CA GLY A 153 6.74 -22.93 -18.37
C GLY A 153 6.18 -24.20 -19.00
N ARG A 154 5.55 -24.11 -20.19
CA ARG A 154 5.08 -25.27 -20.95
C ARG A 154 6.23 -26.15 -21.43
N ARG A 155 7.30 -25.54 -21.97
CA ARG A 155 8.53 -26.26 -22.38
C ARG A 155 9.18 -26.99 -21.21
N LEU A 156 9.34 -26.33 -20.06
CA LEU A 156 9.96 -26.92 -18.86
C LEU A 156 9.14 -28.06 -18.24
N LYS A 157 7.80 -27.99 -18.29
CA LYS A 157 6.92 -29.08 -17.82
C LYS A 157 6.92 -30.30 -18.76
N GLY A 158 7.08 -30.08 -20.06
CA GLY A 158 7.17 -31.17 -21.04
C GLY A 158 8.44 -32.02 -20.92
N ALA A 159 9.56 -31.42 -20.48
CA ALA A 159 10.85 -32.11 -20.34
C ALA A 159 10.98 -33.02 -19.09
N ARG A 160 9.99 -33.02 -18.19
CA ARG A 160 10.05 -33.71 -16.87
C ARG A 160 9.35 -35.08 -16.82
N ARG A 161 8.99 -35.68 -17.95
CA ARG A 161 8.51 -37.08 -17.98
C ARG A 161 9.67 -38.00 -18.37
N PRO A 162 10.42 -38.60 -17.42
CA PRO A 162 11.18 -39.79 -17.75
C PRO A 162 10.17 -40.89 -18.04
N THR A 163 10.10 -41.30 -19.31
CA THR A 163 9.45 -42.53 -19.73
C THR A 163 10.11 -43.69 -18.97
N ARG A 164 9.28 -44.51 -18.32
CA ARG A 164 9.67 -45.75 -17.67
C ARG A 164 9.92 -46.83 -18.70
#